data_AF-A0A818YVQ9-F1
#
_entry.id   AF-A0A818YVQ9-F1
#
_cell.length_a   1.000
_cell.length_b   1.000
_cell.length_c   1.000
_cell.angle_alpha   90.00
_cell.angle_beta   90.00
_cell.angle_gamma   90.00
#
_symmetry.space_group_name_H-M   'P 1'
#
loop_
_entity.id
_entity.type
_entity.pdbx_description
1 polymer ?
#
loop_
_entity_poly.entity_id
_entity_poly.type
_entity_poly.pdbx_seq_one_letter_code
_entity_poly.pdbx_strand_id
1 'polypeptide(L)'
;MIVVWIVKDSEKEHQPPSFVRYGNVSGSYVYEQAAKNRTYNVGIEGWKGTIYEAWMTNLNQCQTYYYKVGNSKAWSREISFKTDCPTITKHTFAVMGDMGTVIPAGFLVAKQIKEDHKVTPFSVVVHAGDISYAGTGAHDEISEVWDLWGAQVEPISSIVPYMTNVGNHEAYYNFTVYRNRFRMPGPESGGLDNFWFSFNTGPIHWVSMSSQQNNSSETNMSLMNIETSPNTTTLINTEKPTTSVTLMNTKMSMASSLATKYMSMGVRDRRHRDETEAERTFRNIIKDCHKNKTNFVDNQFPRSSSSLGDRFSHDVFQWFRIADIRSSSKDDDQLEWTVMSSPKPSDIEQGLLGNCWLIAALSLIVERPGILRHILLTQNVNSEGIYLVRLCHNGLWTTIIVDDFFPCYEDGTLLFTKARRRQLFIPIIEKACAKLFGSYSNLTSGQMAEALKLFTGAPCDYIHLDRSDEPIDSDIVWAKLVSCCQAK
;
A
#
# COMPACT_ATOMS: atom_id res chain seq x y z
N MET A 1 -9.61 -22.25 16.82
CA MET A 1 -9.57 -20.87 17.37
C MET A 1 -8.42 -20.79 18.34
N ILE A 2 -7.64 -19.71 18.35
CA ILE A 2 -6.64 -19.46 19.39
C ILE A 2 -7.24 -18.43 20.33
N VAL A 3 -7.14 -18.66 21.64
CA VAL A 3 -7.50 -17.68 22.67
C VAL A 3 -6.22 -17.26 23.38
N VAL A 4 -5.98 -15.96 23.43
CA VAL A 4 -4.86 -15.35 24.16
C VAL A 4 -5.44 -14.48 25.28
N TRP A 5 -4.84 -14.55 26.47
CA TRP A 5 -5.21 -13.68 27.59
C TRP A 5 -4.00 -13.35 28.47
N ILE A 6 -4.17 -12.36 29.33
CA ILE A 6 -3.14 -11.79 30.19
C ILE A 6 -3.56 -11.93 31.66
N VAL A 7 -2.57 -12.14 32.53
CA VAL A 7 -2.70 -12.16 33.99
C VAL A 7 -1.58 -11.30 34.56
N LYS A 8 -1.90 -10.31 35.41
CA LYS A 8 -0.87 -9.47 36.04
C LYS A 8 -0.19 -10.19 37.20
N ASP A 9 1.06 -9.84 37.50
CA ASP A 9 1.78 -10.51 38.59
C ASP A 9 1.13 -10.29 39.97
N SER A 10 0.49 -9.12 40.17
CA SER A 10 -0.36 -8.82 41.33
C SER A 10 -1.55 -9.76 41.50
N GLU A 11 -1.98 -10.44 40.44
CA GLU A 11 -3.11 -11.36 40.42
C GLU A 11 -2.64 -12.83 40.52
N LYS A 12 -1.37 -13.13 40.22
CA LYS A 12 -0.80 -14.49 40.25
C LYS A 12 -0.86 -15.16 41.61
N GLU A 13 -0.78 -14.40 42.71
CA GLU A 13 -0.91 -14.93 44.08
C GLU A 13 -2.25 -15.65 44.30
N HIS A 14 -3.28 -15.32 43.50
CA HIS A 14 -4.61 -15.91 43.53
C HIS A 14 -4.80 -17.06 42.52
N GLN A 15 -3.68 -17.54 41.95
CA GLN A 15 -3.50 -18.63 40.98
C GLN A 15 -3.80 -18.28 39.51
N PRO A 16 -2.83 -18.42 38.59
CA PRO A 16 -3.04 -18.09 37.19
C PRO A 16 -3.92 -19.11 36.45
N PRO A 17 -4.81 -18.68 35.55
CA PRO A 17 -5.44 -19.53 34.56
C PRO A 17 -4.43 -20.39 33.78
N SER A 18 -4.71 -21.68 33.64
CA SER A 18 -3.87 -22.63 32.89
C SER A 18 -4.66 -23.39 31.82
N PHE A 19 -5.96 -23.12 31.68
CA PHE A 19 -6.87 -23.87 30.82
C PHE A 19 -7.91 -22.97 30.15
N VAL A 20 -8.34 -23.35 28.95
CA VAL A 20 -9.60 -22.90 28.35
C VAL A 20 -10.61 -24.05 28.38
N ARG A 21 -11.83 -23.76 28.82
CA ARG A 21 -12.99 -24.67 28.75
C ARG A 21 -13.97 -24.16 27.72
N TYR A 22 -14.50 -25.03 26.87
CA TYR A 22 -15.44 -24.65 25.81
C TYR A 22 -16.44 -25.73 25.41
N GLY A 23 -17.55 -25.29 24.83
CA GLY A 23 -18.63 -26.15 24.30
C GLY A 23 -19.61 -25.36 23.44
N ASN A 24 -20.55 -26.04 22.80
CA ASN A 24 -21.58 -25.42 21.93
C ASN A 24 -22.87 -25.04 22.69
N VAL A 25 -22.93 -25.26 24.01
CA VAL A 25 -24.06 -24.94 24.89
C VAL A 25 -23.55 -24.11 26.07
N SER A 26 -24.22 -22.99 26.36
CA SER A 26 -23.88 -22.11 27.48
C SER A 26 -23.87 -22.88 28.80
N GLY A 27 -22.85 -22.64 29.63
CA GLY A 27 -22.62 -23.34 30.90
C GLY A 27 -22.12 -24.80 30.78
N SER A 28 -22.06 -25.39 29.58
CA SER A 28 -21.65 -26.78 29.37
C SER A 28 -20.41 -26.89 28.49
N TYR A 29 -19.27 -27.22 29.10
CA TYR A 29 -17.97 -27.26 28.46
C TYR A 29 -17.49 -28.70 28.32
N VAL A 30 -17.71 -29.28 27.14
CA VAL A 30 -17.32 -30.67 26.82
C VAL A 30 -15.85 -30.82 26.42
N TYR A 31 -15.14 -29.70 26.20
CA TYR A 31 -13.72 -29.65 25.90
C TYR A 31 -12.96 -28.79 26.92
N GLU A 32 -11.76 -29.24 27.28
CA GLU A 32 -10.78 -28.50 28.08
C GLU A 32 -9.42 -28.61 27.40
N GLN A 33 -8.69 -27.51 27.28
CA GLN A 33 -7.37 -27.44 26.66
C GLN A 33 -6.40 -26.66 27.54
N ALA A 34 -5.22 -27.20 27.78
CA ALA A 34 -4.16 -26.54 28.54
C ALA A 34 -3.54 -25.37 27.74
N ALA A 35 -3.13 -24.34 28.47
CA ALA A 35 -2.51 -23.14 27.92
C ALA A 35 -0.98 -23.24 27.95
N LYS A 36 -0.33 -22.82 26.87
CA LYS A 36 1.08 -22.40 26.91
C LYS A 36 1.16 -21.02 27.54
N ASN A 37 2.28 -20.68 28.17
CA ASN A 37 2.48 -19.37 28.74
C ASN A 37 3.84 -18.77 28.35
N ARG A 38 3.94 -17.45 28.43
CA ARG A 38 5.15 -16.66 28.17
C ARG A 38 5.11 -15.33 28.92
N THR A 39 6.29 -14.77 29.16
CA THR A 39 6.48 -13.41 29.69
C THR A 39 7.61 -12.73 28.92
N TYR A 40 7.71 -11.42 29.03
CA TYR A 40 8.73 -10.61 28.40
C TYR A 40 9.12 -9.47 29.35
N ASN A 41 10.33 -8.93 29.22
CA ASN A 41 10.83 -7.87 30.09
C ASN A 41 11.50 -6.76 29.25
N VAL A 42 10.70 -5.82 28.77
CA VAL A 42 11.12 -4.59 28.06
C VAL A 42 10.21 -3.42 28.47
N GLY A 43 10.56 -2.21 28.05
CA GLY A 43 9.86 -0.99 28.43
C GLY A 43 10.31 -0.42 29.78
N ILE A 44 9.77 0.75 30.12
CA ILE A 44 10.03 1.42 31.40
C ILE A 44 9.56 0.50 32.55
N GLU A 45 10.43 0.29 33.55
CA GLU A 45 10.28 -0.63 34.69
C GLU A 45 10.06 -2.13 34.40
N GLY A 46 9.92 -2.52 33.13
CA GLY A 46 9.66 -3.89 32.71
C GLY A 46 8.22 -4.36 32.96
N TRP A 47 7.65 -5.12 32.03
CA TRP A 47 6.28 -5.62 32.17
C TRP A 47 6.17 -6.78 33.19
N LYS A 48 5.21 -6.66 34.10
CA LYS A 48 4.97 -7.61 35.22
C LYS A 48 3.69 -8.40 35.01
N GLY A 49 3.76 -9.40 34.14
CA GLY A 49 2.62 -10.26 33.85
C GLY A 49 2.98 -11.56 33.13
N THR A 50 1.96 -12.32 32.77
CA THR A 50 2.11 -13.53 31.95
C THR A 50 0.97 -13.65 30.96
N ILE A 51 1.33 -14.00 29.73
CA ILE A 51 0.47 -14.19 28.58
C ILE A 51 0.23 -15.68 28.44
N TYR A 52 -1.01 -16.06 28.27
CA TYR A 52 -1.45 -17.44 28.09
C TYR A 52 -2.06 -17.61 26.70
N GLU A 53 -1.77 -18.72 26.05
CA GLU A 53 -2.26 -19.08 24.72
C GLU A 53 -2.81 -20.51 24.75
N ALA A 54 -4.07 -20.69 24.34
CA ALA A 54 -4.69 -22.02 24.24
C ALA A 54 -5.40 -22.23 22.89
N TRP A 55 -5.29 -23.45 22.38
CA TRP A 55 -5.84 -23.85 21.09
C TRP A 55 -7.15 -24.60 21.25
N MET A 56 -8.26 -23.96 20.86
CA MET A 56 -9.57 -24.59 20.77
C MET A 56 -9.71 -25.29 19.42
N THR A 57 -9.74 -26.61 19.46
CA THR A 57 -9.86 -27.55 18.34
C THR A 57 -11.26 -28.16 18.27
N ASN A 58 -11.55 -28.98 17.26
CA ASN A 58 -12.83 -29.69 17.08
C ASN A 58 -14.05 -28.75 17.02
N LEU A 59 -13.87 -27.58 16.38
CA LEU A 59 -14.90 -26.57 16.22
C LEU A 59 -15.60 -26.76 14.86
N ASN A 60 -16.92 -26.99 14.89
CA ASN A 60 -17.74 -27.03 13.68
C ASN A 60 -17.90 -25.63 13.09
N GLN A 61 -18.00 -25.52 11.76
CA GLN A 61 -18.31 -24.26 11.07
C GLN A 61 -19.74 -23.78 11.37
N CYS A 62 -20.01 -22.49 11.16
CA CYS A 62 -21.32 -21.85 11.34
C CYS A 62 -21.93 -21.92 12.77
N GLN A 63 -21.16 -22.34 13.76
CA GLN A 63 -21.64 -22.72 15.10
C GLN A 63 -21.19 -21.70 16.16
N THR A 64 -22.09 -21.37 17.09
CA THR A 64 -21.74 -20.61 18.28
C THR A 64 -21.10 -21.54 19.31
N TYR A 65 -19.96 -21.10 19.86
CA TYR A 65 -19.28 -21.75 20.98
C TYR A 65 -19.18 -20.78 22.16
N TYR A 66 -19.31 -21.34 23.35
CA TYR A 66 -19.17 -20.67 24.64
C TYR A 66 -17.86 -21.14 25.27
N TYR A 67 -17.09 -20.22 25.83
CA TYR A 67 -15.81 -20.52 26.47
C TYR A 67 -15.55 -19.67 27.70
N LYS A 68 -14.60 -20.13 28.51
CA LYS A 68 -14.00 -19.38 29.62
C LYS A 68 -12.56 -19.82 29.85
N VAL A 69 -11.73 -18.92 30.34
CA VAL A 69 -10.31 -19.17 30.68
C VAL A 69 -10.15 -19.19 32.20
N GLY A 70 -9.32 -20.09 32.73
CA GLY A 70 -9.22 -20.27 34.17
C GLY A 70 -8.39 -21.45 34.63
N ASN A 71 -8.55 -21.79 35.90
CA ASN A 71 -7.94 -22.95 36.57
C ASN A 71 -8.94 -23.57 37.55
N SER A 72 -8.49 -24.47 38.43
CA SER A 72 -9.37 -25.12 39.40
C SER A 72 -10.00 -24.20 40.46
N LYS A 73 -9.52 -22.96 40.64
CA LYS A 73 -10.01 -22.01 41.65
C LYS A 73 -10.71 -20.78 41.09
N ALA A 74 -10.28 -20.26 39.94
CA ALA A 74 -10.83 -19.06 39.32
C ALA A 74 -11.07 -19.26 37.82
N TRP A 75 -12.18 -18.73 37.33
CA TRP A 75 -12.54 -18.70 35.90
C TRP A 75 -13.01 -17.30 35.52
N SER A 76 -12.75 -16.92 34.27
CA SER A 76 -13.38 -15.75 33.65
C SER A 76 -14.90 -15.88 33.61
N ARG A 77 -15.58 -14.76 33.33
CA ARG A 77 -16.94 -14.78 32.79
C ARG A 77 -17.02 -15.72 31.57
N GLU A 78 -18.21 -16.25 31.29
CA GLU A 78 -18.46 -16.91 30.01
C GLU A 78 -18.44 -15.88 28.88
N ILE A 79 -17.88 -16.28 27.75
CA ILE A 79 -17.73 -15.51 26.52
C ILE A 79 -18.22 -16.40 25.37
N SER A 80 -18.86 -15.83 24.36
CA SER A 80 -19.29 -16.58 23.18
C SER A 80 -18.78 -15.96 21.89
N PHE A 81 -18.38 -16.81 20.95
CA PHE A 81 -18.03 -16.41 19.58
C PHE A 81 -18.73 -17.35 18.60
N LYS A 82 -18.83 -16.93 17.34
CA LYS A 82 -19.32 -17.77 16.24
C LYS A 82 -18.15 -18.18 15.35
N THR A 83 -18.07 -19.46 15.00
CA THR A 83 -17.09 -19.93 14.01
C THR A 83 -17.42 -19.40 12.61
N ASP A 84 -16.40 -19.32 11.76
CA ASP A 84 -16.60 -18.92 10.37
C ASP A 84 -17.63 -19.82 9.67
N CYS A 85 -18.35 -19.23 8.72
CA CYS A 85 -19.46 -19.87 8.04
C CYS A 85 -19.35 -19.67 6.52
N PRO A 86 -18.55 -20.48 5.81
CA PRO A 86 -18.23 -20.25 4.40
C PRO A 86 -19.42 -20.34 3.43
N THR A 87 -20.59 -20.77 3.90
CA THR A 87 -21.82 -20.88 3.13
C THR A 87 -22.65 -19.60 3.08
N ILE A 88 -22.30 -18.55 3.85
CA ILE A 88 -23.04 -17.27 3.78
C ILE A 88 -22.58 -16.42 2.60
N THR A 89 -23.54 -15.81 1.91
CA THR A 89 -23.28 -14.98 0.71
C THR A 89 -22.94 -13.52 1.04
N LYS A 90 -23.05 -13.11 2.30
CA LYS A 90 -22.70 -11.78 2.79
C LYS A 90 -21.84 -11.89 4.03
N HIS A 91 -20.58 -11.50 3.89
CA HIS A 91 -19.66 -11.27 5.02
C HIS A 91 -19.62 -9.78 5.34
N THR A 92 -19.52 -9.47 6.63
CA THR A 92 -19.18 -8.13 7.12
C THR A 92 -17.92 -8.26 7.98
N PHE A 93 -17.04 -7.27 7.92
CA PHE A 93 -15.80 -7.21 8.68
C PHE A 93 -15.50 -5.74 9.02
N ALA A 94 -14.66 -5.50 10.02
CA ALA A 94 -14.16 -4.16 10.33
C ALA A 94 -12.66 -4.08 10.03
N VAL A 95 -12.21 -2.94 9.47
CA VAL A 95 -10.79 -2.63 9.27
C VAL A 95 -10.52 -1.26 9.89
N MET A 96 -9.45 -1.13 10.67
CA MET A 96 -8.99 0.13 11.26
C MET A 96 -7.47 0.14 11.42
N GLY A 97 -6.89 1.30 11.70
CA GLY A 97 -5.49 1.50 12.08
C GLY A 97 -5.37 2.82 12.84
N ASP A 98 -4.16 3.18 13.27
CA ASP A 98 -3.86 4.48 13.90
C ASP A 98 -4.78 4.77 15.10
N MET A 99 -5.03 3.75 15.94
CA MET A 99 -6.10 3.79 16.95
C MET A 99 -5.63 4.38 18.29
N GLY A 100 -4.52 3.86 18.82
CA GLY A 100 -4.01 4.19 20.15
C GLY A 100 -4.98 3.95 21.29
N THR A 101 -4.81 4.71 22.38
CA THR A 101 -5.61 4.57 23.60
C THR A 101 -6.44 5.83 23.91
N VAL A 102 -5.88 6.76 24.67
CA VAL A 102 -6.49 8.09 24.93
C VAL A 102 -6.20 9.05 23.77
N ILE A 103 -5.03 8.92 23.16
CA ILE A 103 -4.61 9.62 21.94
C ILE A 103 -4.18 8.54 20.93
N PRO A 104 -4.65 8.58 19.67
CA PRO A 104 -5.70 9.45 19.11
C PRO A 104 -7.14 8.93 19.37
N ALA A 105 -7.56 8.92 20.64
CA ALA A 105 -8.93 8.59 21.08
C ALA A 105 -9.46 7.18 20.72
N GLY A 106 -8.58 6.19 20.61
CA GLY A 106 -8.91 4.78 20.35
C GLY A 106 -10.04 4.20 21.21
N PHE A 107 -10.22 4.64 22.45
CA PHE A 107 -11.37 4.24 23.28
C PHE A 107 -12.75 4.51 22.63
N LEU A 108 -12.86 5.56 21.80
CA LEU A 108 -14.07 5.83 21.01
C LEU A 108 -14.22 4.86 19.85
N VAL A 109 -13.12 4.51 19.16
CA VAL A 109 -13.11 3.56 18.05
C VAL A 109 -13.49 2.16 18.52
N ALA A 110 -12.90 1.68 19.63
CA ALA A 110 -13.27 0.41 20.25
C ALA A 110 -14.75 0.36 20.66
N LYS A 111 -15.26 1.46 21.24
CA LYS A 111 -16.68 1.58 21.59
C LYS A 111 -17.56 1.52 20.33
N GLN A 112 -17.23 2.27 19.28
CA GLN A 112 -18.03 2.32 18.06
C GLN A 112 -18.08 0.96 17.37
N ILE A 113 -16.95 0.28 17.18
CA ILE A 113 -16.89 -1.07 16.59
C ILE A 113 -17.71 -2.07 17.40
N LYS A 114 -17.71 -1.98 18.73
CA LYS A 114 -18.54 -2.84 19.58
C LYS A 114 -20.03 -2.58 19.37
N GLU A 115 -20.47 -1.34 19.22
CA GLU A 115 -21.88 -1.01 18.95
C GLU A 115 -22.28 -1.41 17.51
N ASP A 116 -21.42 -1.14 16.52
CA ASP A 116 -21.65 -1.53 15.13
C ASP A 116 -21.77 -3.06 14.98
N HIS A 117 -20.94 -3.83 15.71
CA HIS A 117 -21.02 -5.29 15.72
C HIS A 117 -22.38 -5.81 16.22
N LYS A 118 -23.04 -5.12 17.17
CA LYS A 118 -24.39 -5.52 17.63
C LYS A 118 -25.45 -5.31 16.54
N VAL A 119 -25.28 -4.31 15.69
CA VAL A 119 -26.21 -3.97 14.60
C VAL A 119 -25.93 -4.83 13.37
N THR A 120 -24.67 -4.99 12.99
CA THR A 120 -24.21 -5.80 11.86
C THR A 120 -23.03 -6.67 12.28
N PRO A 121 -23.25 -7.93 12.69
CA PRO A 121 -22.19 -8.80 13.18
C PRO A 121 -21.04 -8.99 12.19
N PHE A 122 -19.83 -8.73 12.69
CA PHE A 122 -18.56 -8.91 11.98
C PHE A 122 -18.07 -10.37 12.06
N SER A 123 -17.50 -10.83 10.95
CA SER A 123 -16.84 -12.14 10.82
C SER A 123 -15.41 -12.12 11.33
N VAL A 124 -14.75 -10.96 11.21
CA VAL A 124 -13.37 -10.66 11.61
C VAL A 124 -13.21 -9.15 11.82
N VAL A 125 -12.29 -8.76 12.69
CA VAL A 125 -11.75 -7.40 12.79
C VAL A 125 -10.28 -7.43 12.41
N VAL A 126 -9.83 -6.49 11.58
CA VAL A 126 -8.44 -6.35 11.13
C VAL A 126 -7.89 -4.99 11.56
N HIS A 127 -6.74 -4.99 12.21
CA HIS A 127 -6.01 -3.80 12.66
C HIS A 127 -4.73 -3.62 11.82
N ALA A 128 -4.63 -2.51 11.11
CA ALA A 128 -3.64 -2.21 10.07
C ALA A 128 -2.41 -1.43 10.60
N GLY A 129 -1.90 -1.80 11.77
CA GLY A 129 -0.77 -1.13 12.42
C GLY A 129 -1.12 0.12 13.22
N ASP A 130 -0.11 0.63 13.93
CA ASP A 130 -0.15 1.77 14.84
C ASP A 130 -1.28 1.60 15.89
N ILE A 131 -1.10 0.53 16.68
CA ILE A 131 -2.13 -0.11 17.48
C ILE A 131 -2.38 0.67 18.77
N SER A 132 -1.34 0.81 19.59
CA SER A 132 -1.45 1.24 20.99
C SER A 132 -0.90 2.64 21.26
N TYR A 133 0.03 3.11 20.43
CA TYR A 133 0.87 4.30 20.68
C TYR A 133 1.51 4.29 22.09
N ALA A 134 1.97 3.11 22.54
CA ALA A 134 2.64 2.94 23.84
C ALA A 134 4.05 3.58 23.90
N GLY A 135 4.61 3.97 22.75
CA GLY A 135 5.90 4.65 22.66
C GLY A 135 5.89 6.05 23.24
N THR A 136 6.99 6.42 23.88
CA THR A 136 7.18 7.72 24.57
C THR A 136 7.73 8.85 23.69
N GLY A 137 8.07 8.55 22.43
CA GLY A 137 8.84 9.44 21.55
C GLY A 137 10.36 9.38 21.77
N ALA A 138 10.82 8.90 22.93
CA ALA A 138 12.15 8.31 23.08
C ALA A 138 12.16 6.87 22.52
N HIS A 139 13.28 6.15 22.64
CA HIS A 139 13.42 4.74 22.22
C HIS A 139 12.76 3.73 23.19
N ASP A 140 11.81 4.18 24.02
CA ASP A 140 11.16 3.41 25.09
C ASP A 140 9.63 3.43 24.99
N GLU A 141 8.99 2.40 25.57
CA GLU A 141 7.53 2.25 25.65
C GLU A 141 7.01 2.05 27.09
N ILE A 142 5.73 2.38 27.30
CA ILE A 142 5.02 2.24 28.58
C ILE A 142 4.12 1.00 28.53
N SER A 143 4.42 0.01 29.37
CA SER A 143 3.71 -1.28 29.38
C SER A 143 2.23 -1.17 29.79
N GLU A 144 1.89 -0.19 30.61
CA GLU A 144 0.52 0.11 31.05
C GLU A 144 -0.37 0.58 29.90
N VAL A 145 0.19 1.24 28.88
CA VAL A 145 -0.56 1.67 27.69
C VAL A 145 -0.96 0.46 26.85
N TRP A 146 -0.09 -0.56 26.75
CA TRP A 146 -0.42 -1.84 26.13
C TRP A 146 -1.51 -2.61 26.87
N ASP A 147 -1.51 -2.57 28.21
CA ASP A 147 -2.57 -3.17 29.02
C ASP A 147 -3.90 -2.41 28.88
N LEU A 148 -3.86 -1.08 28.88
CA LEU A 148 -5.02 -0.21 28.67
C LEU A 148 -5.63 -0.44 27.29
N TRP A 149 -4.81 -0.54 26.25
CA TRP A 149 -5.27 -0.88 24.90
C TRP A 149 -5.95 -2.25 24.87
N GLY A 150 -5.33 -3.26 25.50
CA GLY A 150 -5.90 -4.60 25.61
C GLY A 150 -7.29 -4.60 26.25
N ALA A 151 -7.46 -3.86 27.35
CA ALA A 151 -8.74 -3.70 28.04
C ALA A 151 -9.79 -2.93 27.20
N GLN A 152 -9.35 -1.98 26.35
CA GLN A 152 -10.25 -1.27 25.44
C GLN A 152 -10.79 -2.19 24.33
N VAL A 153 -9.98 -3.11 23.79
CA VAL A 153 -10.39 -4.00 22.70
C VAL A 153 -10.99 -5.33 23.14
N GLU A 154 -10.73 -5.81 24.38
CA GLU A 154 -11.30 -7.06 24.92
C GLU A 154 -12.81 -7.24 24.62
N PRO A 155 -13.68 -6.21 24.74
CA PRO A 155 -15.11 -6.37 24.47
C PRO A 155 -15.49 -6.75 23.04
N ILE A 156 -14.57 -6.64 22.07
CA ILE A 156 -14.75 -7.12 20.69
C ILE A 156 -13.79 -8.28 20.37
N SER A 157 -12.52 -8.21 20.78
CA SER A 157 -11.51 -9.24 20.46
C SER A 157 -11.75 -10.58 21.17
N SER A 158 -12.56 -10.60 22.24
CA SER A 158 -12.99 -11.83 22.90
C SER A 158 -14.18 -12.53 22.21
N ILE A 159 -14.90 -11.86 21.32
CA ILE A 159 -16.13 -12.38 20.68
C ILE A 159 -16.04 -12.50 19.15
N VAL A 160 -15.07 -11.81 18.52
CA VAL A 160 -14.78 -11.85 17.07
C VAL A 160 -13.29 -12.11 16.86
N PRO A 161 -12.88 -12.94 15.87
CA PRO A 161 -11.49 -13.05 15.46
C PRO A 161 -10.88 -11.68 15.20
N TYR A 162 -9.78 -11.38 15.87
CA TYR A 162 -9.15 -10.07 15.85
C TYR A 162 -7.70 -10.22 15.37
N MET A 163 -7.44 -9.75 14.15
CA MET A 163 -6.16 -9.88 13.47
C MET A 163 -5.45 -8.53 13.48
N THR A 164 -4.14 -8.54 13.70
CA THR A 164 -3.32 -7.32 13.79
C THR A 164 -2.13 -7.39 12.86
N ASN A 165 -1.67 -6.22 12.43
CA ASN A 165 -0.36 -5.99 11.83
C ASN A 165 0.33 -4.88 12.63
N VAL A 166 1.64 -4.71 12.47
CA VAL A 166 2.39 -3.61 13.10
C VAL A 166 2.40 -2.36 12.24
N GLY A 167 2.53 -1.19 12.87
CA GLY A 167 3.00 0.04 12.26
C GLY A 167 4.32 0.47 12.90
N ASN A 168 4.79 1.70 12.60
CA ASN A 168 6.06 2.18 13.13
C ASN A 168 6.01 2.43 14.65
N HIS A 169 4.83 2.60 15.24
CA HIS A 169 4.66 2.75 16.68
C HIS A 169 4.82 1.43 17.47
N GLU A 170 4.95 0.28 16.78
CA GLU A 170 5.23 -1.02 17.41
C GLU A 170 6.72 -1.43 17.36
N ALA A 171 7.60 -0.65 16.73
CA ALA A 171 8.99 -1.06 16.45
C ALA A 171 9.91 -1.18 17.69
N TYR A 172 9.45 -0.75 18.87
CA TYR A 172 10.20 -0.71 20.12
C TYR A 172 10.79 -2.07 20.53
N TYR A 173 12.05 -2.05 20.96
CA TYR A 173 12.86 -3.23 21.30
C TYR A 173 12.73 -4.37 20.28
N ASN A 174 12.82 -4.04 18.98
CA ASN A 174 12.59 -4.99 17.89
C ASN A 174 11.23 -5.70 18.05
N PHE A 175 10.15 -4.93 18.15
CA PHE A 175 8.76 -5.41 18.24
C PHE A 175 8.50 -6.41 19.39
N THR A 176 9.29 -6.40 20.47
CA THR A 176 9.24 -7.46 21.50
C THR A 176 7.87 -7.58 22.15
N VAL A 177 7.21 -6.46 22.45
CA VAL A 177 5.85 -6.49 23.03
C VAL A 177 4.84 -7.05 22.04
N TYR A 178 4.89 -6.64 20.77
CA TYR A 178 3.98 -7.14 19.74
C TYR A 178 4.15 -8.66 19.51
N ARG A 179 5.39 -9.14 19.34
CA ARG A 179 5.69 -10.58 19.20
C ARG A 179 5.14 -11.42 20.35
N ASN A 180 5.17 -10.89 21.57
CA ASN A 180 4.68 -11.62 22.74
C ASN A 180 3.17 -11.51 22.94
N ARG A 181 2.56 -10.32 22.80
CA ARG A 181 1.14 -10.09 23.10
C ARG A 181 0.19 -10.67 22.06
N PHE A 182 0.59 -10.71 20.79
CA PHE A 182 -0.25 -11.19 19.71
C PHE A 182 0.10 -12.63 19.33
N ARG A 183 -0.83 -13.27 18.60
CA ARG A 183 -0.61 -14.58 17.97
C ARG A 183 -1.36 -14.63 16.65
N MET A 184 -0.68 -14.22 15.59
CA MET A 184 -1.19 -14.27 14.22
C MET A 184 -0.82 -15.60 13.56
N PRO A 185 -1.54 -16.05 12.52
CA PRO A 185 -1.35 -17.37 11.91
C PRO A 185 -0.15 -17.44 10.93
N GLY A 186 0.98 -16.80 11.24
CA GLY A 186 2.18 -16.82 10.37
C GLY A 186 2.70 -18.23 10.10
N PRO A 187 3.11 -19.00 11.12
CA PRO A 187 3.55 -20.38 10.96
C PRO A 187 2.51 -21.28 10.26
N GLU A 188 1.22 -21.06 10.50
CA GLU A 188 0.11 -21.81 9.91
C GLU A 188 -0.13 -21.49 8.43
N SER A 189 0.34 -20.33 7.96
CA SER A 189 0.17 -19.85 6.57
C SER A 189 1.45 -19.88 5.73
N GLY A 190 2.56 -20.40 6.29
CA GLY A 190 3.88 -20.35 5.65
C GLY A 190 4.56 -18.96 5.72
N GLY A 191 3.99 -18.04 6.50
CA GLY A 191 4.51 -16.69 6.72
C GLY A 191 5.52 -16.60 7.88
N LEU A 192 5.88 -15.36 8.23
CA LEU A 192 6.92 -15.03 9.21
C LEU A 192 6.32 -14.45 10.50
N ASP A 193 6.37 -15.25 11.57
CA ASP A 193 6.02 -14.85 12.95
C ASP A 193 4.65 -14.13 13.00
N ASN A 194 4.50 -13.05 13.78
CA ASN A 194 3.25 -12.29 13.87
C ASN A 194 3.05 -11.19 12.80
N PHE A 195 3.96 -11.07 11.83
CA PHE A 195 4.03 -9.91 10.91
C PHE A 195 3.49 -10.23 9.52
N TRP A 196 3.84 -11.41 9.03
CA TRP A 196 3.57 -11.85 7.66
C TRP A 196 2.73 -13.12 7.76
N PHE A 197 1.46 -13.06 7.37
CA PHE A 197 0.54 -14.20 7.50
C PHE A 197 -0.65 -14.07 6.55
N SER A 198 -1.32 -15.20 6.29
CA SER A 198 -2.61 -15.22 5.60
C SER A 198 -3.67 -16.06 6.34
N PHE A 199 -4.94 -15.80 6.07
CA PHE A 199 -6.07 -16.56 6.64
C PHE A 199 -7.33 -16.41 5.78
N ASN A 200 -8.31 -17.28 5.98
CA ASN A 200 -9.58 -17.25 5.25
C ASN A 200 -10.75 -16.91 6.17
N THR A 201 -11.72 -16.14 5.66
CA THR A 201 -13.05 -15.96 6.26
C THR A 201 -14.11 -16.03 5.16
N GLY A 202 -14.83 -17.15 5.09
CA GLY A 202 -15.68 -17.51 3.96
C GLY A 202 -14.96 -17.38 2.61
N PRO A 203 -15.49 -16.60 1.65
CA PRO A 203 -14.89 -16.41 0.33
C PRO A 203 -13.74 -15.39 0.33
N ILE A 204 -13.33 -14.85 1.48
CA ILE A 204 -12.27 -13.84 1.56
C ILE A 204 -10.96 -14.52 1.99
N HIS A 205 -9.92 -14.33 1.19
CA HIS A 205 -8.53 -14.64 1.54
C HIS A 205 -7.85 -13.34 1.99
N TRP A 206 -7.32 -13.33 3.20
CA TRP A 206 -6.63 -12.19 3.78
C TRP A 206 -5.13 -12.42 3.75
N VAL A 207 -4.37 -11.40 3.33
CA VAL A 207 -2.90 -11.39 3.36
C VAL A 207 -2.46 -10.19 4.18
N SER A 208 -1.69 -10.40 5.24
CA SER A 208 -1.13 -9.34 6.08
C SER A 208 0.37 -9.33 5.95
N MET A 209 0.96 -8.15 5.68
CA MET A 209 2.40 -7.97 5.47
C MET A 209 2.84 -6.67 6.16
N SER A 210 3.96 -6.72 6.88
CA SER A 210 4.60 -5.51 7.42
C SER A 210 5.82 -5.12 6.59
N SER A 211 5.98 -3.82 6.35
CA SER A 211 7.23 -3.23 5.83
C SER A 211 8.11 -2.59 6.92
N GLN A 212 7.65 -2.49 8.17
CA GLN A 212 8.47 -2.05 9.30
C GLN A 212 9.49 -3.11 9.72
N GLN A 213 9.19 -4.39 9.55
CA GLN A 213 10.15 -5.45 9.87
C GLN A 213 11.19 -5.62 8.75
N ASN A 214 12.29 -4.88 8.88
CA ASN A 214 13.39 -4.90 7.94
C ASN A 214 14.27 -6.16 8.14
N ASN A 215 13.89 -7.29 7.56
CA ASN A 215 14.77 -8.46 7.43
C ASN A 215 15.57 -8.33 6.13
N SER A 216 16.90 -8.26 6.24
CA SER A 216 17.87 -8.19 5.15
C SER A 216 18.01 -9.49 4.33
N SER A 217 17.07 -10.42 4.47
CA SER A 217 17.00 -11.68 3.74
C SER A 217 15.86 -11.65 2.71
N GLU A 218 16.23 -11.49 1.44
CA GLU A 218 15.37 -11.44 0.24
C GLU A 218 14.56 -12.74 -0.02
N THR A 219 14.51 -13.69 0.93
CA THR A 219 14.14 -15.10 0.72
C THR A 219 12.75 -15.52 1.18
N ASN A 220 11.98 -14.68 1.90
CA ASN A 220 10.71 -15.11 2.50
C ASN A 220 9.43 -14.60 1.82
N MET A 221 9.48 -13.65 0.87
CA MET A 221 8.27 -13.25 0.12
C MET A 221 7.71 -14.38 -0.77
N SER A 222 8.56 -15.33 -1.16
CA SER A 222 8.22 -16.49 -1.98
C SER A 222 7.55 -17.63 -1.21
N LEU A 223 7.33 -17.50 0.11
CA LEU A 223 6.80 -18.58 0.96
C LEU A 223 5.34 -18.43 1.40
N MET A 224 4.71 -17.26 1.20
CA MET A 224 3.24 -17.22 1.28
C MET A 224 2.66 -17.94 0.06
N ASN A 225 1.99 -19.07 0.30
CA ASN A 225 1.15 -19.72 -0.69
C ASN A 225 -0.09 -18.85 -0.98
N ILE A 226 0.07 -17.84 -1.84
CA ILE A 226 -1.03 -17.05 -2.42
C ILE A 226 -1.70 -17.88 -3.53
N GLU A 227 -2.08 -19.12 -3.20
CA GLU A 227 -2.88 -20.00 -4.05
C GLU A 227 -4.35 -19.55 -3.98
N THR A 228 -4.66 -18.50 -4.72
CA THR A 228 -6.03 -17.96 -4.79
C THR A 228 -6.93 -18.90 -5.60
N SER A 229 -8.03 -19.33 -4.98
CA SER A 229 -9.11 -20.04 -5.68
C SER A 229 -9.85 -19.06 -6.61
N PRO A 230 -10.35 -19.49 -7.79
CA PRO A 230 -11.08 -18.60 -8.71
C PRO A 230 -12.28 -17.87 -8.10
N ASN A 231 -12.82 -18.39 -6.99
CA ASN A 231 -14.00 -17.86 -6.30
C ASN A 231 -13.67 -17.10 -5.00
N THR A 232 -12.39 -16.84 -4.69
CA THR A 232 -11.97 -16.11 -3.49
C THR A 232 -11.55 -14.67 -3.77
N THR A 233 -12.08 -13.72 -3.00
CA THR A 233 -11.64 -12.31 -3.01
C THR A 233 -10.41 -12.18 -2.12
N THR A 234 -9.28 -11.76 -2.68
CA THR A 234 -8.08 -11.46 -1.87
C THR A 234 -8.11 -10.02 -1.39
N LEU A 235 -7.87 -9.81 -0.09
CA LEU A 235 -7.68 -8.51 0.55
C LEU A 235 -6.30 -8.46 1.20
N ILE A 236 -5.54 -7.40 0.89
CA ILE A 236 -4.19 -7.19 1.41
C ILE A 236 -4.24 -6.11 2.50
N ASN A 237 -3.63 -6.41 3.65
CA ASN A 237 -3.50 -5.55 4.82
C ASN A 237 -2.04 -5.11 4.99
N THR A 238 -1.78 -3.82 4.80
CA THR A 238 -0.47 -3.18 5.01
C THR A 238 -0.64 -1.97 5.91
N GLU A 239 0.41 -1.66 6.66
CA GLU A 239 0.55 -0.43 7.45
C GLU A 239 0.35 0.85 6.59
N LYS A 240 -0.21 1.91 7.21
CA LYS A 240 -0.72 3.17 6.64
C LYS A 240 -2.11 3.08 5.96
N PRO A 241 -3.20 3.44 6.66
CA PRO A 241 -4.57 3.44 6.14
C PRO A 241 -4.89 4.65 5.24
N THR A 242 -3.98 5.08 4.37
CA THR A 242 -4.31 5.94 3.22
C THR A 242 -4.87 5.09 2.08
N THR A 243 -6.14 4.69 2.23
CA THR A 243 -7.04 4.18 1.17
C THR A 243 -6.71 2.83 0.48
N SER A 244 -5.78 2.02 0.98
CA SER A 244 -5.21 0.89 0.22
C SER A 244 -5.66 -0.53 0.63
N VAL A 245 -6.96 -0.77 0.84
CA VAL A 245 -7.50 -2.16 0.79
C VAL A 245 -7.60 -2.58 -0.68
N THR A 246 -6.56 -3.26 -1.19
CA THR A 246 -6.51 -3.67 -2.61
C THR A 246 -7.43 -4.88 -2.85
N LEU A 247 -8.53 -4.60 -3.54
CA LEU A 247 -9.65 -5.49 -3.82
C LEU A 247 -9.44 -6.20 -5.19
N MET A 248 -9.32 -7.54 -5.28
CA MET A 248 -9.20 -8.32 -6.55
C MET A 248 -10.41 -9.27 -6.88
N ASN A 249 -10.98 -9.17 -8.11
CA ASN A 249 -12.13 -9.87 -8.81
C ASN A 249 -13.53 -10.09 -8.10
N THR A 250 -14.75 -9.94 -8.71
CA THR A 250 -15.24 -9.59 -10.09
C THR A 250 -16.74 -9.13 -10.16
N LYS A 251 -17.15 -8.18 -11.06
CA LYS A 251 -18.46 -7.87 -11.78
C LYS A 251 -19.87 -8.13 -11.12
N MET A 252 -20.99 -7.38 -11.33
CA MET A 252 -21.46 -6.42 -12.38
C MET A 252 -22.71 -5.53 -11.99
N SER A 253 -22.87 -4.36 -12.64
CA SER A 253 -24.09 -3.53 -12.92
C SER A 253 -24.89 -2.78 -11.80
N MET A 254 -25.48 -1.62 -12.18
CA MET A 254 -26.05 -0.57 -11.29
C MET A 254 -27.59 -0.52 -11.21
N ALA A 255 -28.13 -0.01 -10.07
CA ALA A 255 -29.09 1.11 -10.03
C ALA A 255 -29.31 1.69 -8.60
N SER A 256 -29.16 3.02 -8.45
CA SER A 256 -29.68 3.94 -7.41
C SER A 256 -29.45 3.74 -5.88
N SER A 257 -29.18 4.89 -5.22
CA SER A 257 -29.20 5.21 -3.77
C SER A 257 -28.18 4.55 -2.82
N LEU A 258 -27.17 5.35 -2.46
CA LEU A 258 -26.50 5.42 -1.13
C LEU A 258 -25.97 4.12 -0.49
N ALA A 259 -25.26 3.31 -1.27
CA ALA A 259 -24.10 2.54 -0.79
C ALA A 259 -23.17 2.20 -1.96
N THR A 260 -21.97 2.82 -2.03
CA THR A 260 -21.04 2.57 -3.15
C THR A 260 -20.43 1.18 -3.03
N LYS A 261 -21.00 0.23 -3.77
CA LYS A 261 -20.59 -1.17 -3.75
C LYS A 261 -19.40 -1.38 -4.70
N TYR A 262 -18.19 -1.29 -4.16
CA TYR A 262 -16.96 -1.55 -4.92
C TYR A 262 -16.86 -3.04 -5.27
N MET A 263 -16.63 -3.33 -6.55
CA MET A 263 -16.27 -4.67 -7.01
C MET A 263 -14.89 -4.63 -7.65
N SER A 264 -14.15 -5.67 -7.37
CA SER A 264 -12.74 -5.80 -7.62
C SER A 264 -12.42 -6.34 -9.03
N MET A 265 -11.16 -6.24 -9.44
CA MET A 265 -10.70 -6.69 -10.77
C MET A 265 -9.22 -7.11 -10.75
N GLY A 266 -8.87 -8.19 -11.46
CA GLY A 266 -7.48 -8.67 -11.61
C GLY A 266 -6.61 -7.66 -12.36
N VAL A 267 -5.35 -7.50 -11.95
CA VAL A 267 -4.49 -6.40 -12.43
C VAL A 267 -4.28 -6.40 -13.95
N ARG A 268 -4.21 -7.57 -14.59
CA ARG A 268 -4.11 -7.69 -16.06
C ARG A 268 -5.39 -7.25 -16.78
N ASP A 269 -6.55 -7.68 -16.29
CA ASP A 269 -7.86 -7.30 -16.86
C ASP A 269 -8.18 -5.82 -16.62
N ARG A 270 -7.78 -5.31 -15.44
CA ARG A 270 -7.84 -3.89 -15.11
C ARG A 270 -7.00 -3.10 -16.08
N ARG A 271 -5.72 -3.45 -16.23
CA ARG A 271 -4.84 -2.79 -17.19
C ARG A 271 -5.42 -2.82 -18.60
N HIS A 272 -5.93 -3.96 -19.08
CA HIS A 272 -6.54 -4.03 -20.40
C HIS A 272 -7.80 -3.16 -20.54
N ARG A 273 -8.64 -3.08 -19.49
CA ARG A 273 -9.79 -2.16 -19.45
C ARG A 273 -9.34 -0.71 -19.48
N ASP A 274 -8.43 -0.33 -18.60
CA ASP A 274 -7.97 1.06 -18.40
C ASP A 274 -7.23 1.54 -19.68
N GLU A 275 -6.46 0.67 -20.34
CA GLU A 275 -5.92 0.87 -21.70
C GLU A 275 -7.02 1.06 -22.76
N THR A 276 -8.01 0.16 -22.82
CA THR A 276 -9.14 0.24 -23.77
C THR A 276 -9.99 1.51 -23.58
N GLU A 277 -10.15 1.95 -22.33
CA GLU A 277 -10.90 3.15 -21.97
C GLU A 277 -10.13 4.42 -22.31
N ALA A 278 -8.82 4.46 -22.07
CA ALA A 278 -7.95 5.54 -22.54
C ALA A 278 -7.95 5.65 -24.07
N GLU A 279 -7.83 4.53 -24.80
CA GLU A 279 -7.91 4.49 -26.26
C GLU A 279 -9.28 4.92 -26.82
N ARG A 280 -10.38 4.58 -26.12
CA ARG A 280 -11.73 5.04 -26.48
C ARG A 280 -11.84 6.55 -26.27
N THR A 281 -11.35 7.05 -25.14
CA THR A 281 -11.39 8.47 -24.76
C THR A 281 -10.56 9.30 -25.72
N PHE A 282 -9.34 8.87 -26.04
CA PHE A 282 -8.47 9.46 -27.06
C PHE A 282 -9.17 9.57 -28.42
N ARG A 283 -9.76 8.47 -28.92
CA ARG A 283 -10.48 8.49 -30.21
C ARG A 283 -11.71 9.40 -30.21
N ASN A 284 -12.43 9.49 -29.09
CA ASN A 284 -13.56 10.42 -28.96
C ASN A 284 -13.07 11.87 -29.00
N ILE A 285 -12.02 12.20 -28.25
CA ILE A 285 -11.41 13.55 -28.25
C ILE A 285 -10.96 13.93 -29.66
N ILE A 286 -10.21 13.08 -30.36
CA ILE A 286 -9.79 13.33 -31.76
C ILE A 286 -10.99 13.62 -32.66
N LYS A 287 -12.06 12.82 -32.55
CA LYS A 287 -13.28 12.98 -33.36
C LYS A 287 -13.99 14.32 -33.07
N ASP A 288 -14.07 14.72 -31.80
CA ASP A 288 -14.71 15.97 -31.40
C ASP A 288 -13.84 17.20 -31.78
N CYS A 289 -12.52 17.10 -31.66
CA CYS A 289 -11.55 18.10 -32.13
C CYS A 289 -11.68 18.35 -33.63
N HIS A 290 -11.65 17.29 -34.45
CA HIS A 290 -11.86 17.38 -35.91
C HIS A 290 -13.23 17.95 -36.27
N LYS A 291 -14.30 17.53 -35.58
CA LYS A 291 -15.67 18.02 -35.83
C LYS A 291 -15.80 19.53 -35.57
N ASN A 292 -15.18 20.02 -34.50
CA ASN A 292 -15.28 21.42 -34.07
C ASN A 292 -14.18 22.31 -34.66
N LYS A 293 -13.16 21.73 -35.33
CA LYS A 293 -11.94 22.39 -35.82
C LYS A 293 -11.14 23.06 -34.69
N THR A 294 -10.95 22.34 -33.60
CA THR A 294 -10.29 22.83 -32.38
C THR A 294 -9.33 21.79 -31.81
N ASN A 295 -8.11 22.19 -31.46
CA ASN A 295 -7.17 21.33 -30.73
C ASN A 295 -7.67 20.97 -29.32
N PHE A 296 -7.24 19.82 -28.81
CA PHE A 296 -7.51 19.36 -27.45
C PHE A 296 -6.90 20.32 -26.41
N VAL A 297 -7.64 20.57 -25.33
CA VAL A 297 -7.18 21.34 -24.17
C VAL A 297 -7.48 20.53 -22.91
N ASP A 298 -6.45 20.31 -22.08
CA ASP A 298 -6.55 19.49 -20.88
C ASP A 298 -7.08 20.28 -19.69
N ASN A 299 -8.40 20.32 -19.56
CA ASN A 299 -9.08 21.01 -18.45
C ASN A 299 -8.77 20.40 -17.07
N GLN A 300 -8.18 19.21 -16.98
CA GLN A 300 -7.75 18.60 -15.71
C GLN A 300 -6.33 19.04 -15.30
N PHE A 301 -5.55 19.63 -16.22
CA PHE A 301 -4.21 20.15 -15.96
C PHE A 301 -4.04 21.50 -16.68
N PRO A 302 -4.76 22.54 -16.21
CA PRO A 302 -4.90 23.81 -16.93
C PRO A 302 -3.60 24.62 -17.02
N ARG A 303 -3.57 25.59 -17.94
CA ARG A 303 -2.44 26.49 -18.21
C ARG A 303 -2.33 27.62 -17.18
N SER A 304 -2.17 27.26 -15.92
CA SER A 304 -2.23 28.17 -14.77
C SER A 304 -1.26 27.78 -13.66
N SER A 305 -1.06 28.68 -12.71
CA SER A 305 -0.21 28.48 -11.52
C SER A 305 -0.53 27.19 -10.75
N SER A 306 -1.80 26.74 -10.74
CA SER A 306 -2.22 25.45 -10.16
C SER A 306 -1.43 24.25 -10.68
N SER A 307 -1.11 24.22 -11.98
CA SER A 307 -0.40 23.12 -12.63
C SER A 307 1.11 23.26 -12.53
N LEU A 308 1.61 24.49 -12.36
CA LEU A 308 3.01 24.74 -12.02
C LEU A 308 3.29 24.41 -10.54
N GLY A 309 2.33 24.67 -9.65
CA GLY A 309 2.43 24.52 -8.20
C GLY A 309 3.00 25.76 -7.50
N ASP A 310 2.86 25.78 -6.17
CA ASP A 310 3.06 26.97 -5.33
C ASP A 310 4.44 27.64 -5.48
N ARG A 311 5.48 26.86 -5.79
CA ARG A 311 6.85 27.37 -5.97
C ARG A 311 6.98 28.39 -7.11
N PHE A 312 6.11 28.31 -8.11
CA PHE A 312 6.10 29.16 -9.31
C PHE A 312 4.86 30.06 -9.37
N SER A 313 4.14 30.20 -8.26
CA SER A 313 2.86 30.92 -8.18
C SER A 313 2.97 32.44 -8.40
N HIS A 314 4.17 33.00 -8.22
CA HIS A 314 4.46 34.43 -8.31
C HIS A 314 5.10 34.83 -9.66
N ASP A 315 5.49 33.85 -10.47
CA ASP A 315 6.17 34.05 -11.74
C ASP A 315 5.16 34.05 -12.91
N VAL A 316 5.35 34.93 -13.90
CA VAL A 316 4.51 34.98 -15.10
C VAL A 316 5.17 34.18 -16.22
N PHE A 317 4.75 32.93 -16.39
CA PHE A 317 5.18 32.06 -17.48
C PHE A 317 4.14 31.94 -18.58
N GLN A 318 4.60 31.84 -19.83
CA GLN A 318 3.74 31.60 -20.99
C GLN A 318 3.50 30.11 -21.19
N TRP A 319 2.41 29.75 -21.85
CA TRP A 319 2.09 28.36 -22.22
C TRP A 319 1.88 28.28 -23.74
N PHE A 320 2.84 27.66 -24.43
CA PHE A 320 2.88 27.58 -25.90
C PHE A 320 2.60 26.15 -26.40
N ARG A 321 1.97 26.04 -27.58
CA ARG A 321 1.85 24.76 -28.33
C ARG A 321 3.18 24.41 -28.97
N ILE A 322 3.35 23.17 -29.43
CA ILE A 322 4.55 22.72 -30.18
C ILE A 322 4.89 23.66 -31.34
N ALA A 323 3.88 24.18 -32.05
CA ALA A 323 4.06 25.09 -33.19
C ALA A 323 4.68 26.46 -32.83
N ASP A 324 4.50 26.92 -31.59
CA ASP A 324 4.91 28.24 -31.12
C ASP A 324 6.21 28.20 -30.29
N ILE A 325 6.67 26.99 -29.92
CA ILE A 325 7.88 26.78 -29.10
C ILE A 325 9.14 26.96 -29.96
N ARG A 326 10.11 27.71 -29.42
CA ARG A 326 11.44 27.85 -30.02
C ARG A 326 12.40 26.79 -29.51
N SER A 327 13.30 26.33 -30.39
CA SER A 327 14.38 25.42 -30.01
C SER A 327 15.36 26.09 -29.05
N SER A 328 15.97 25.32 -28.14
CA SER A 328 17.05 25.81 -27.26
C SER A 328 18.39 25.96 -27.99
N SER A 329 18.57 25.32 -29.15
CA SER A 329 19.72 25.49 -30.04
C SER A 329 19.28 25.94 -31.43
N LYS A 330 20.05 26.84 -32.06
CA LYS A 330 19.86 27.26 -33.45
C LYS A 330 20.05 26.12 -34.46
N ASP A 331 20.85 25.11 -34.10
CA ASP A 331 21.07 23.94 -34.96
C ASP A 331 19.81 23.07 -35.07
N ASP A 332 18.99 23.06 -34.01
CA ASP A 332 17.73 22.31 -33.96
C ASP A 332 16.60 23.02 -34.73
N ASP A 333 16.75 24.29 -35.11
CA ASP A 333 15.66 25.05 -35.76
C ASP A 333 15.30 24.56 -37.17
N GLN A 334 16.22 23.86 -37.83
CA GLN A 334 16.01 23.25 -39.16
C GLN A 334 15.34 21.87 -39.11
N LEU A 335 15.17 21.29 -37.92
CA LEU A 335 14.57 19.97 -37.75
C LEU A 335 13.03 20.07 -37.67
N GLU A 336 12.32 19.01 -38.07
CA GLU A 336 10.89 18.92 -37.78
C GLU A 336 10.66 18.42 -36.34
N TRP A 337 9.57 18.87 -35.72
CA TRP A 337 9.14 18.34 -34.43
C TRP A 337 8.78 16.86 -34.55
N THR A 338 9.36 16.05 -33.67
CA THR A 338 9.05 14.63 -33.54
C THR A 338 8.73 14.30 -32.09
N VAL A 339 7.92 13.28 -31.84
CA VAL A 339 7.75 12.80 -30.46
C VAL A 339 8.97 11.99 -30.06
N MET A 340 9.28 10.98 -30.86
CA MET A 340 10.42 10.10 -30.66
C MET A 340 10.86 9.53 -32.02
N SER A 341 12.05 9.88 -32.47
CA SER A 341 12.62 9.40 -33.73
C SER A 341 13.81 8.48 -33.47
N SER A 342 14.82 9.01 -32.79
CA SER A 342 16.05 8.29 -32.44
C SER A 342 16.52 8.74 -31.06
N PRO A 343 15.74 8.47 -29.99
CA PRO A 343 16.00 9.01 -28.66
C PRO A 343 17.34 8.51 -28.13
N LYS A 344 18.12 9.42 -27.56
CA LYS A 344 19.43 9.17 -26.94
C LYS A 344 19.48 9.82 -25.55
N PRO A 345 20.26 9.29 -24.60
CA PRO A 345 20.46 9.94 -23.31
C PRO A 345 20.97 11.38 -23.46
N SER A 346 21.74 11.68 -24.51
CA SER A 346 22.22 13.01 -24.87
C SER A 346 21.14 14.02 -25.30
N ASP A 347 19.90 13.58 -25.52
CA ASP A 347 18.78 14.47 -25.84
C ASP A 347 18.08 15.00 -24.58
N ILE A 348 18.38 14.41 -23.42
CA ILE A 348 17.76 14.75 -22.15
C ILE A 348 18.53 15.87 -21.48
N GLU A 349 17.88 17.02 -21.31
CA GLU A 349 18.45 18.21 -20.70
C GLU A 349 17.45 18.78 -19.67
N GLN A 350 17.86 18.84 -18.41
CA GLN A 350 17.05 19.31 -17.29
C GLN A 350 16.84 20.83 -17.37
N GLY A 351 15.63 21.29 -17.05
CA GLY A 351 15.31 22.72 -16.96
C GLY A 351 15.38 23.28 -15.54
N LEU A 352 14.52 24.27 -15.26
CA LEU A 352 14.47 24.98 -13.96
C LEU A 352 14.07 24.09 -12.77
N LEU A 353 13.44 22.95 -13.01
CA LEU A 353 12.84 22.11 -11.98
C LEU A 353 13.86 21.19 -11.29
N GLY A 354 13.73 21.03 -9.96
CA GLY A 354 14.61 20.17 -9.15
C GLY A 354 14.27 18.68 -9.21
N ASN A 355 14.01 18.14 -10.41
CA ASN A 355 13.53 16.78 -10.64
C ASN A 355 14.59 15.84 -11.25
N CYS A 356 15.88 16.11 -11.02
CA CYS A 356 17.01 15.33 -11.55
C CYS A 356 16.88 13.80 -11.38
N TRP A 357 16.24 13.33 -10.30
CA TRP A 357 15.91 11.93 -10.05
C TRP A 357 15.04 11.29 -11.15
N LEU A 358 14.03 12.01 -11.64
CA LEU A 358 13.12 11.59 -12.70
C LEU A 358 13.83 11.60 -14.05
N ILE A 359 14.62 12.65 -14.28
CA ILE A 359 15.34 12.90 -15.53
C ILE A 359 16.47 11.87 -15.72
N ALA A 360 17.24 11.59 -14.67
CA ALA A 360 18.28 10.56 -14.67
C ALA A 360 17.71 9.16 -14.91
N ALA A 361 16.56 8.83 -14.29
CA ALA A 361 15.88 7.57 -14.57
C ALA A 361 15.42 7.48 -16.04
N LEU A 362 14.86 8.55 -16.59
CA LEU A 362 14.44 8.57 -17.99
C LEU A 362 15.63 8.39 -18.96
N SER A 363 16.82 8.90 -18.62
CA SER A 363 18.05 8.66 -19.40
C SER A 363 18.39 7.18 -19.54
N LEU A 364 18.21 6.38 -18.47
CA LEU A 364 18.37 4.92 -18.54
C LEU A 364 17.26 4.25 -19.38
N ILE A 365 16.02 4.72 -19.25
CA ILE A 365 14.88 4.18 -20.01
C ILE A 365 15.03 4.40 -21.52
N VAL A 366 15.65 5.50 -21.95
CA VAL A 366 15.94 5.77 -23.37
C VAL A 366 16.85 4.70 -24.00
N GLU A 367 17.80 4.15 -23.24
CA GLU A 367 18.66 3.04 -23.72
C GLU A 367 17.89 1.73 -23.93
N ARG A 368 16.63 1.65 -23.47
CA ARG A 368 15.73 0.51 -23.66
C ARG A 368 14.47 0.96 -24.43
N PRO A 369 14.52 1.14 -25.77
CA PRO A 369 13.41 1.66 -26.57
C PRO A 369 12.07 0.91 -26.42
N GLY A 370 12.11 -0.39 -26.09
CA GLY A 370 10.89 -1.16 -25.79
C GLY A 370 10.13 -0.65 -24.55
N ILE A 371 10.85 -0.21 -23.51
CA ILE A 371 10.25 0.36 -22.30
C ILE A 371 9.78 1.78 -22.57
N LEU A 372 10.56 2.59 -23.29
CA LEU A 372 10.13 3.95 -23.67
C LEU A 372 8.85 3.94 -24.53
N ARG A 373 8.71 2.99 -25.46
CA ARG A 373 7.47 2.73 -26.22
C ARG A 373 6.31 2.21 -25.36
N HIS A 374 6.60 1.56 -24.23
CA HIS A 374 5.58 1.12 -23.29
C HIS A 374 4.99 2.30 -22.50
N ILE A 375 5.82 3.30 -22.21
CA ILE A 375 5.46 4.52 -21.48
C ILE A 375 4.76 5.50 -22.42
N LEU A 376 5.39 5.89 -23.53
CA LEU A 376 4.84 6.91 -24.42
C LEU A 376 4.04 6.27 -25.56
N LEU A 377 2.71 6.21 -25.43
CA LEU A 377 1.84 5.48 -26.37
C LEU A 377 1.63 6.27 -27.67
N THR A 378 1.57 7.61 -27.61
CA THR A 378 1.51 8.46 -28.80
C THR A 378 2.91 8.60 -29.41
N GLN A 379 3.20 7.84 -30.46
CA GLN A 379 4.54 7.76 -31.07
C GLN A 379 4.88 8.87 -32.09
N ASN A 380 3.87 9.57 -32.63
CA ASN A 380 4.00 10.60 -33.67
C ASN A 380 3.41 11.92 -33.20
N VAL A 381 3.81 13.05 -33.80
CA VAL A 381 3.18 14.35 -33.52
C VAL A 381 1.70 14.28 -33.89
N ASN A 382 0.85 14.78 -32.99
CA ASN A 382 -0.60 14.69 -33.13
C ASN A 382 -1.16 16.06 -33.54
N SER A 383 -1.87 16.14 -34.66
CA SER A 383 -2.40 17.40 -35.19
C SER A 383 -3.40 18.09 -34.25
N GLU A 384 -4.11 17.32 -33.43
CA GLU A 384 -5.08 17.84 -32.47
C GLU A 384 -4.42 18.18 -31.12
N GLY A 385 -3.12 17.93 -30.94
CA GLY A 385 -2.36 18.30 -29.75
C GLY A 385 -2.61 17.41 -28.53
N ILE A 386 -2.94 16.12 -28.72
CA ILE A 386 -3.22 15.16 -27.64
C ILE A 386 -2.23 13.99 -27.59
N TYR A 387 -1.76 13.67 -26.38
CA TYR A 387 -0.72 12.67 -26.11
C TYR A 387 -1.11 11.74 -24.96
N LEU A 388 -0.74 10.47 -25.08
CA LEU A 388 -0.99 9.40 -24.11
C LEU A 388 0.32 8.91 -23.50
N VAL A 389 0.41 8.95 -22.17
CA VAL A 389 1.56 8.44 -21.39
C VAL A 389 1.08 7.44 -20.35
N ARG A 390 1.69 6.27 -20.29
CA ARG A 390 1.42 5.20 -19.34
C ARG A 390 2.47 5.21 -18.24
N LEU A 391 2.02 5.32 -16.99
CA LEU A 391 2.86 5.34 -15.78
C LEU A 391 2.33 4.32 -14.77
N CYS A 392 3.21 3.72 -13.96
CA CYS A 392 2.85 2.76 -12.91
C CYS A 392 2.88 3.44 -11.53
N HIS A 393 1.74 3.92 -11.05
CA HIS A 393 1.65 4.56 -9.74
C HIS A 393 1.08 3.57 -8.71
N ASN A 394 1.79 3.36 -7.59
CA ASN A 394 1.42 2.42 -6.53
C ASN A 394 1.08 1.00 -7.04
N GLY A 395 1.86 0.51 -8.01
CA GLY A 395 1.65 -0.80 -8.65
C GLY A 395 0.52 -0.83 -9.71
N LEU A 396 -0.12 0.31 -9.99
CA LEU A 396 -1.22 0.42 -10.94
C LEU A 396 -0.79 1.18 -12.21
N TRP A 397 -0.78 0.46 -13.33
CA TRP A 397 -0.61 1.05 -14.65
C TRP A 397 -1.79 1.94 -15.02
N THR A 398 -1.53 3.23 -15.16
CA THR A 398 -2.52 4.29 -15.47
C THR A 398 -2.10 5.00 -16.75
N THR A 399 -3.02 5.21 -17.68
CA THR A 399 -2.76 6.01 -18.89
C THR A 399 -3.26 7.44 -18.70
N ILE A 400 -2.31 8.37 -18.63
CA ILE A 400 -2.50 9.80 -18.48
C ILE A 400 -2.63 10.44 -19.86
N ILE A 401 -3.70 11.19 -20.06
CA ILE A 401 -3.92 12.03 -21.25
C ILE A 401 -3.43 13.44 -20.93
N VAL A 402 -2.61 14.02 -21.81
CA VAL A 402 -2.15 15.43 -21.74
C VAL A 402 -2.30 16.12 -23.09
N ASP A 403 -2.45 17.45 -23.08
CA ASP A 403 -2.30 18.29 -24.28
C ASP A 403 -0.83 18.72 -24.50
N ASP A 404 -0.53 19.40 -25.62
CA ASP A 404 0.81 19.89 -25.96
C ASP A 404 1.09 21.35 -25.58
N PHE A 405 0.33 21.95 -24.67
CA PHE A 405 0.73 23.23 -24.10
C PHE A 405 1.84 23.03 -23.05
N PHE A 406 3.01 23.64 -23.26
CA PHE A 406 4.12 23.54 -22.31
C PHE A 406 4.46 24.90 -21.69
N PRO A 407 4.88 24.94 -20.39
CA PRO A 407 5.40 26.14 -19.78
C PRO A 407 6.69 26.61 -20.46
N CYS A 408 6.76 27.90 -20.76
CA CYS A 408 7.84 28.55 -21.48
C CYS A 408 8.24 29.88 -20.85
N TYR A 409 9.50 30.26 -21.07
CA TYR A 409 9.99 31.62 -20.86
C TYR A 409 9.37 32.59 -21.89
N GLU A 410 9.49 33.89 -21.66
CA GLU A 410 9.02 34.94 -22.57
C GLU A 410 9.62 34.86 -23.99
N ASP A 411 10.82 34.26 -24.11
CA ASP A 411 11.50 34.08 -25.39
C ASP A 411 10.95 32.92 -26.25
N GLY A 412 10.01 32.14 -25.73
CA GLY A 412 9.41 30.98 -26.38
C GLY A 412 10.13 29.64 -26.14
N THR A 413 11.19 29.60 -25.33
CA THR A 413 11.88 28.35 -24.98
C THR A 413 11.23 27.64 -23.79
N LEU A 414 11.31 26.30 -23.75
CA LEU A 414 10.76 25.46 -22.68
C LEU A 414 11.34 25.83 -21.30
N LEU A 415 10.48 25.94 -20.29
CA LEU A 415 10.83 26.30 -18.90
C LEU A 415 11.52 25.14 -18.15
N PHE A 416 10.92 23.96 -18.27
CA PHE A 416 11.37 22.71 -17.65
C PHE A 416 12.22 21.92 -18.65
N THR A 417 12.05 20.60 -18.78
CA THR A 417 12.91 19.79 -19.67
C THR A 417 12.93 20.33 -21.10
N LYS A 418 14.13 20.36 -21.70
CA LYS A 418 14.30 20.81 -23.08
C LYS A 418 14.02 19.67 -24.05
N ALA A 419 13.58 20.01 -25.26
CA ALA A 419 13.29 19.07 -26.33
C ALA A 419 14.40 19.11 -27.39
N ARG A 420 15.60 18.64 -27.02
CA ARG A 420 16.78 18.66 -27.90
C ARG A 420 16.57 17.81 -29.15
N ARG A 421 17.11 18.27 -30.30
CA ARG A 421 16.80 17.73 -31.64
C ARG A 421 15.30 17.72 -31.97
N ARG A 422 14.54 18.67 -31.39
CA ARG A 422 13.08 18.78 -31.48
C ARG A 422 12.34 17.47 -31.17
N GLN A 423 12.81 16.72 -30.16
CA GLN A 423 12.17 15.49 -29.67
C GLN A 423 11.37 15.73 -28.39
N LEU A 424 10.06 15.47 -28.45
CA LEU A 424 9.10 15.86 -27.41
C LEU A 424 8.88 14.81 -26.30
N PHE A 425 9.47 13.62 -26.39
CA PHE A 425 9.22 12.57 -25.40
C PHE A 425 9.55 13.00 -23.95
N ILE A 426 10.60 13.80 -23.73
CA ILE A 426 10.95 14.29 -22.39
C ILE A 426 9.85 15.20 -21.81
N PRO A 427 9.50 16.35 -22.42
CA PRO A 427 8.49 17.25 -21.84
C PRO A 427 7.09 16.62 -21.78
N ILE A 428 6.72 15.73 -22.71
CA ILE A 428 5.44 15.00 -22.65
C ILE A 428 5.40 14.08 -21.41
N ILE A 429 6.46 13.30 -21.17
CA ILE A 429 6.52 12.39 -20.01
C ILE A 429 6.61 13.20 -18.71
N GLU A 430 7.44 14.25 -18.65
CA GLU A 430 7.54 15.14 -17.49
C GLU A 430 6.18 15.77 -17.14
N LYS A 431 5.45 16.25 -18.14
CA LYS A 431 4.10 16.81 -17.96
C LYS A 431 3.09 15.77 -17.47
N ALA A 432 3.14 14.53 -17.98
CA ALA A 432 2.27 13.46 -17.52
C ALA A 432 2.56 13.07 -16.06
N CYS A 433 3.84 13.05 -15.65
CA CYS A 433 4.22 12.92 -14.25
C CYS A 433 3.70 14.10 -13.42
N ALA A 434 3.89 15.34 -13.87
CA ALA A 434 3.39 16.54 -13.17
C ALA A 434 1.86 16.49 -12.97
N LYS A 435 1.10 16.05 -13.98
CA LYS A 435 -0.35 15.83 -13.88
C LYS A 435 -0.70 14.73 -12.89
N LEU A 436 0.00 13.60 -12.93
CA LEU A 436 -0.22 12.47 -12.00
C LEU A 436 0.04 12.87 -10.53
N PHE A 437 1.07 13.67 -10.28
CA PHE A 437 1.42 14.19 -8.95
C PHE A 437 0.79 15.55 -8.62
N GLY A 438 -0.14 16.04 -9.46
CA GLY A 438 -0.93 17.26 -9.25
C GLY A 438 -0.30 18.58 -9.70
N SER A 439 1.03 18.72 -9.69
CA SER A 439 1.72 19.90 -10.25
C SER A 439 3.19 19.60 -10.62
N TYR A 440 3.81 20.48 -11.41
CA TYR A 440 5.26 20.40 -11.69
C TYR A 440 6.11 20.56 -10.42
N SER A 441 5.73 21.46 -9.50
CA SER A 441 6.44 21.67 -8.23
C SER A 441 6.59 20.37 -7.43
N ASN A 442 5.58 19.50 -7.47
CA ASN A 442 5.54 18.21 -6.76
C ASN A 442 6.52 17.17 -7.33
N LEU A 443 7.19 17.44 -8.45
CA LEU A 443 8.29 16.60 -8.96
C LEU A 443 9.66 16.96 -8.34
N THR A 444 9.73 17.94 -7.43
CA THR A 444 10.99 18.34 -6.78
C THR A 444 11.40 17.30 -5.72
N SER A 445 12.69 16.93 -5.68
CA SER A 445 13.30 16.14 -4.57
C SER A 445 12.76 14.71 -4.33
N GLY A 446 12.57 13.91 -5.38
CA GLY A 446 12.33 12.46 -5.27
C GLY A 446 13.60 11.60 -5.42
N GLN A 447 13.45 10.28 -5.44
CA GLN A 447 14.53 9.29 -5.58
C GLN A 447 14.48 8.56 -6.92
N MET A 448 15.64 8.24 -7.51
CA MET A 448 15.72 7.60 -8.83
C MET A 448 14.96 6.27 -8.92
N ALA A 449 14.93 5.46 -7.85
CA ALA A 449 14.17 4.21 -7.83
C ALA A 449 12.65 4.42 -7.88
N GLU A 450 12.13 5.55 -7.40
CA GLU A 450 10.71 5.90 -7.51
C GLU A 450 10.33 6.17 -8.95
N ALA A 451 11.21 6.84 -9.71
CA ALA A 451 11.04 7.04 -11.15
C ALA A 451 11.18 5.73 -11.94
N LEU A 452 12.14 4.87 -11.59
CA LEU A 452 12.26 3.55 -12.22
C LEU A 452 11.02 2.68 -11.94
N LYS A 453 10.49 2.67 -10.71
CA LYS A 453 9.20 2.04 -10.35
C LYS A 453 8.05 2.64 -11.17
N LEU A 454 7.99 3.96 -11.31
CA LEU A 454 6.98 4.67 -12.09
C LEU A 454 7.01 4.32 -13.59
N PHE A 455 8.20 4.11 -14.16
CA PHE A 455 8.40 3.83 -15.58
C PHE A 455 8.33 2.34 -15.94
N THR A 456 8.64 1.44 -15.00
CA THR A 456 8.73 -0.01 -15.27
C THR A 456 7.69 -0.86 -14.53
N GLY A 457 7.12 -0.35 -13.44
CA GLY A 457 6.30 -1.13 -12.50
C GLY A 457 7.07 -2.23 -11.74
N ALA A 458 8.39 -2.32 -11.91
CA ALA A 458 9.23 -3.34 -11.29
C ALA A 458 9.74 -2.88 -9.90
N PRO A 459 10.08 -3.80 -8.98
CA PRO A 459 10.84 -3.46 -7.78
C PRO A 459 12.21 -2.88 -8.15
N CYS A 460 12.81 -2.16 -7.21
CA CYS A 460 14.17 -1.62 -7.35
C CYS A 460 14.87 -1.69 -6.00
N ASP A 461 16.10 -2.21 -6.02
CA ASP A 461 16.96 -2.37 -4.85
C ASP A 461 18.14 -1.38 -4.90
N TYR A 462 18.68 -1.07 -3.73
CA TYR A 462 19.81 -0.17 -3.56
C TYR A 462 21.04 -0.93 -3.07
N ILE A 463 22.16 -0.80 -3.79
CA ILE A 463 23.46 -1.30 -3.35
C ILE A 463 24.27 -0.10 -2.86
N HIS A 464 24.46 0.00 -1.55
CA HIS A 464 25.31 1.02 -0.93
C HIS A 464 26.77 0.62 -1.05
N LEU A 465 27.52 1.32 -1.92
CA LEU A 465 28.93 1.05 -2.19
C LEU A 465 29.90 1.70 -1.19
N ASP A 466 29.39 2.55 -0.31
CA ASP A 466 30.16 3.21 0.75
C ASP A 466 29.56 2.82 2.11
N ARG A 467 30.19 1.83 2.74
CA ARG A 467 29.93 1.40 4.12
C ARG A 467 31.27 1.34 4.85
N SER A 468 31.47 2.23 5.81
CA SER A 468 32.68 2.28 6.65
C SER A 468 32.84 1.06 7.56
N ASP A 469 31.75 0.36 7.84
CA ASP A 469 31.64 -0.54 9.00
C ASP A 469 31.70 -2.04 8.62
N GLU A 470 31.51 -2.38 7.34
CA GLU A 470 31.59 -3.75 6.82
C GLU A 470 32.26 -3.77 5.43
N PRO A 471 33.27 -4.63 5.19
CA PRO A 471 33.87 -4.76 3.86
C PRO A 471 32.87 -5.37 2.87
N ILE A 472 32.64 -4.65 1.77
CA ILE A 472 31.73 -5.09 0.70
C ILE A 472 32.39 -6.24 -0.08
N ASP A 473 31.70 -7.38 -0.17
CA ASP A 473 32.08 -8.47 -1.07
C ASP A 473 31.83 -8.03 -2.53
N SER A 474 32.92 -7.70 -3.22
CA SER A 474 32.90 -7.24 -4.60
C SER A 474 32.38 -8.29 -5.57
N ASP A 475 32.59 -9.58 -5.29
CA ASP A 475 32.21 -10.67 -6.17
C ASP A 475 30.71 -10.95 -6.07
N ILE A 476 30.13 -10.85 -4.87
CA ILE A 476 28.67 -10.90 -4.67
C ILE A 476 27.99 -9.71 -5.34
N VAL A 477 28.52 -8.48 -5.18
CA VAL A 477 27.96 -7.29 -5.84
C VAL A 477 28.06 -7.41 -7.36
N TRP A 478 29.20 -7.86 -7.89
CA TRP A 478 29.39 -8.08 -9.32
C TRP A 478 28.45 -9.17 -9.85
N ALA A 479 28.28 -10.28 -9.13
CA ALA A 479 27.34 -11.33 -9.50
C ALA A 479 25.88 -10.84 -9.52
N LYS A 480 25.46 -10.01 -8.54
CA LYS A 480 24.14 -9.35 -8.57
C LYS A 480 23.99 -8.44 -9.80
N LEU A 481 24.97 -7.59 -10.10
CA LEU A 481 24.94 -6.70 -11.26
C LEU A 481 24.89 -7.45 -12.60
N VAL A 482 25.69 -8.51 -12.76
CA VAL A 482 25.68 -9.36 -13.96
C VAL A 482 24.33 -10.08 -14.11
N SER A 483 23.78 -10.62 -13.02
CA SER A 483 22.45 -11.25 -13.01
C SER A 483 21.35 -10.28 -13.46
N CYS A 484 21.30 -9.07 -12.89
CA CYS A 484 20.36 -8.02 -13.28
C CYS A 484 20.51 -7.56 -14.74
N CYS A 485 21.73 -7.59 -15.29
CA CYS A 485 21.99 -7.26 -16.68
C CYS A 485 21.57 -8.37 -17.66
N GLN A 486 21.63 -9.64 -17.22
CA GLN A 486 21.27 -10.82 -18.02
C GLN A 486 19.79 -11.21 -17.93
N ALA A 487 19.06 -10.73 -16.92
CA ALA A 487 17.61 -10.85 -16.85
C ALA A 487 16.95 -10.23 -18.10
N LYS A 488 16.08 -11.00 -18.77
CA LYS A 488 15.43 -10.65 -20.03
C LYS A 488 13.96 -10.31 -19.86
#